data_AF-A0A5A7PU82-F1
#
_entry.id   AF-A0A5A7PU82-F1
#
_cell.length_a   1.000
_cell.length_b   1.000
_cell.length_c   1.000
_cell.angle_alpha   90.00
_cell.angle_beta   90.00
_cell.angle_gamma   90.00
#
_symmetry.space_group_name_H-M   'P 1'
#
loop_
_entity.id
_entity.type
_entity.pdbx_description
1 polymer ?
#
loop_
_entity_poly.entity_id
_entity_poly.type
_entity_poly.pdbx_seq_one_letter_code
_entity_poly.pdbx_strand_id
1 'polypeptide(L)'
;MFQHVFRLFKEFEKFDDNVSQPRSRRREFDTLNDSSESDVPYDGQPTPESPGLSSFSPQQSDDGVGGTSSQRPMEAKKAKLKKKNEDQFCKYFNTLNAKSDSIVDLLQKAEECQSVQLQLQKQQLDLQKKRDEDRILMIDLNTLTNPMIRRHWEQRHAHFARKRI
;
A
#
# COMPACT_ATOMS: atom_id res chain seq x y z
N MET A 1 13.34 15.80 -15.75
CA MET A 1 12.47 15.77 -14.55
C MET A 1 12.69 14.51 -13.68
N PHE A 2 13.94 14.02 -13.51
CA PHE A 2 14.24 12.77 -12.77
C PHE A 2 15.06 12.99 -11.47
N GLN A 3 15.36 14.24 -11.11
CA GLN A 3 16.22 14.57 -9.96
C GLN A 3 15.58 14.30 -8.58
N HIS A 4 14.25 14.13 -8.51
CA HIS A 4 13.55 13.96 -7.23
C HIS A 4 13.63 12.52 -6.69
N VAL A 5 13.56 11.53 -7.59
CA VAL A 5 13.57 10.10 -7.21
C VAL A 5 14.92 9.68 -6.62
N PHE A 6 16.02 10.24 -7.12
CA PHE A 6 17.37 9.94 -6.62
C PHE A 6 17.62 10.39 -5.18
N ARG A 7 16.90 11.40 -4.68
CA ARG A 7 17.08 11.88 -3.31
C ARG A 7 16.55 10.87 -2.29
N LEU A 8 15.44 10.19 -2.62
CA LEU A 8 14.85 9.15 -1.78
C LEU A 8 15.74 7.90 -1.68
N PHE A 9 16.43 7.50 -2.75
CA PHE A 9 17.36 6.37 -2.70
C PHE A 9 18.68 6.71 -1.99
N LYS A 10 19.05 7.99 -1.91
CA LYS A 10 20.29 8.43 -1.25
C LYS A 10 20.20 8.44 0.28
N GLU A 11 19.00 8.38 0.84
CA GLU A 11 18.77 8.39 2.28
C GLU A 11 18.85 6.99 2.92
N PHE A 12 18.98 5.91 2.14
CA PHE A 12 19.04 4.53 2.64
C PHE A 12 20.44 3.93 2.75
N GLU A 13 21.50 4.64 2.34
CA GLU A 13 22.85 4.10 2.35
C GLU A 13 23.71 4.70 3.46
N LYS A 14 23.60 4.14 4.67
CA LYS A 14 24.70 4.02 5.66
C LYS A 14 24.44 2.81 6.57
N PHE A 15 24.78 1.61 6.10
CA PHE A 15 24.98 0.48 6.99
C PHE A 15 26.34 0.65 7.65
N ASP A 16 26.37 0.83 8.96
CA ASP A 16 27.61 0.85 9.73
C ASP A 16 28.09 -0.60 9.89
N ASP A 17 29.22 -0.92 9.28
CA ASP A 17 29.70 -2.29 9.02
C ASP A 17 30.44 -2.89 10.24
N ASN A 18 30.03 -2.55 11.47
CA ASN A 18 30.77 -2.89 12.69
C ASN A 18 29.93 -3.38 13.87
N VAL A 19 28.94 -4.25 13.65
CA VAL A 19 28.42 -5.09 14.74
C VAL A 19 28.11 -6.51 14.25
N SER A 20 28.76 -7.48 14.89
CA SER A 20 28.73 -8.94 14.64
C SER A 20 27.42 -9.53 14.12
N GLN A 21 27.54 -10.30 13.03
CA GLN A 21 26.48 -11.11 12.41
C GLN A 21 25.74 -12.03 13.41
N PRO A 22 24.40 -12.11 13.28
CA PRO A 22 23.68 -13.37 13.43
C PRO A 22 23.08 -13.80 12.07
N ARG A 23 23.30 -15.07 11.75
CA ARG A 23 22.96 -15.79 10.50
C ARG A 23 21.59 -15.44 9.89
N SER A 24 21.64 -15.12 8.59
CA SER A 24 20.50 -15.03 7.67
C SER A 24 19.75 -16.37 7.57
N ARG A 25 18.43 -16.36 7.78
CA ARG A 25 17.52 -17.43 7.35
C ARG A 25 16.89 -17.03 6.01
N ARG A 26 17.40 -17.59 4.91
CA ARG A 26 16.62 -17.72 3.67
C ARG A 26 15.48 -18.71 3.92
N ARG A 27 14.25 -18.34 3.55
CA ARG A 27 13.15 -19.29 3.33
C ARG A 27 12.79 -19.24 1.86
N GLU A 28 13.18 -20.28 1.15
CA GLU A 28 12.79 -20.56 -0.23
C GLU A 28 11.42 -21.25 -0.18
N PHE A 29 10.49 -20.79 -1.02
CA PHE A 29 9.22 -21.46 -1.29
C PHE A 29 9.44 -22.30 -2.54
N ASP A 30 9.35 -23.62 -2.43
CA ASP A 30 9.14 -24.51 -3.58
C ASP A 30 7.99 -25.48 -3.29
N THR A 31 7.18 -25.64 -4.33
CA THR A 31 5.88 -26.30 -4.40
C THR A 31 5.96 -27.82 -4.36
N LEU A 32 4.93 -28.43 -3.77
CA LEU A 32 4.56 -29.86 -3.82
C LEU A 32 4.77 -30.48 -5.22
N ASN A 33 5.42 -31.65 -5.30
CA ASN A 33 4.81 -32.89 -5.85
C ASN A 33 5.70 -34.13 -5.64
N ASP A 34 5.03 -35.23 -5.29
CA ASP A 34 5.21 -36.64 -5.67
C ASP A 34 6.29 -37.58 -5.09
N SER A 35 5.74 -38.73 -4.71
CA SER A 35 6.24 -40.12 -4.76
C SER A 35 7.17 -40.70 -3.69
N SER A 36 6.57 -41.66 -3.01
CA SER A 36 7.05 -42.77 -2.18
C SER A 36 8.40 -43.36 -2.55
N GLU A 37 9.19 -43.68 -1.52
CA GLU A 37 9.84 -45.00 -1.40
C GLU A 37 10.16 -45.30 0.07
N SER A 38 9.92 -46.55 0.43
CA SER A 38 10.09 -47.14 1.76
C SER A 38 11.56 -47.32 2.12
N ASP A 39 11.90 -47.20 3.40
CA ASP A 39 12.65 -48.29 4.05
C ASP A 39 12.56 -48.21 5.58
N VAL A 40 12.39 -49.38 6.20
CA VAL A 40 12.45 -49.62 7.64
C VAL A 40 13.79 -50.29 7.92
N PRO A 41 14.43 -50.07 9.08
CA PRO A 41 14.39 -51.18 10.03
C PRO A 41 14.27 -50.76 11.51
N TYR A 42 13.25 -51.35 12.13
CA TYR A 42 13.21 -51.96 13.46
C TYR A 42 14.51 -51.98 14.29
N ASP A 43 14.47 -51.44 15.52
CA ASP A 43 14.84 -52.22 16.72
C ASP A 43 14.47 -51.52 18.05
N GLY A 44 13.87 -52.29 18.98
CA GLY A 44 14.00 -52.06 20.42
C GLY A 44 12.84 -51.38 21.18
N GLN A 45 11.78 -52.12 21.51
CA GLN A 45 10.99 -51.87 22.72
C GLN A 45 11.76 -52.40 23.94
N PRO A 46 11.66 -51.78 25.14
CA PRO A 46 10.65 -52.23 26.10
C PRO A 46 10.01 -51.11 26.93
N THR A 47 8.70 -51.22 27.12
CA THR A 47 7.89 -50.52 28.12
C THR A 47 8.26 -50.98 29.54
N PRO A 48 8.34 -50.05 30.51
CA PRO A 48 7.90 -50.34 31.87
C PRO A 48 6.81 -49.36 32.32
N GLU A 49 5.79 -49.95 32.91
CA GLU A 49 4.63 -49.37 33.57
C GLU A 49 5.04 -48.28 34.58
N SER A 50 4.28 -47.19 34.62
CA SER A 50 4.37 -46.22 35.73
C SER A 50 3.06 -46.23 36.53
N PRO A 51 3.12 -46.55 37.84
CA PRO A 51 1.95 -46.68 38.70
C PRO A 51 1.56 -45.33 39.32
N GLY A 52 0.26 -45.10 39.49
CA GLY A 52 -0.22 -44.08 40.42
C GLY A 52 -1.43 -43.28 39.93
N LEU A 53 -2.58 -43.94 39.76
CA LEU A 53 -3.86 -43.22 39.73
C LEU A 53 -4.09 -42.64 41.14
N SER A 54 -4.01 -41.32 41.24
CA SER A 54 -4.31 -40.55 42.44
C SER A 54 -5.77 -40.79 42.85
N SER A 55 -5.95 -41.49 43.96
CA SER A 55 -7.24 -41.72 44.61
C SER A 55 -7.70 -40.45 45.32
N PHE A 56 -8.75 -39.80 44.82
CA PHE A 56 -9.50 -38.82 45.61
C PHE A 56 -10.59 -39.56 46.38
N SER A 57 -10.46 -39.61 47.70
CA SER A 57 -11.51 -40.06 48.61
C SER A 57 -12.51 -38.93 48.87
N PRO A 58 -13.82 -39.10 48.65
CA PRO A 58 -14.82 -38.16 49.14
C PRO A 58 -15.05 -38.43 50.63
N GLN A 59 -14.70 -37.50 51.51
CA GLN A 59 -15.14 -37.55 52.90
C GLN A 59 -16.65 -37.27 52.95
N GLN A 60 -17.41 -38.26 53.39
CA GLN A 60 -18.76 -38.07 53.92
C GLN A 60 -18.69 -37.25 55.21
N SER A 61 -19.42 -36.15 55.26
CA SER A 61 -19.96 -35.62 56.51
C SER A 61 -21.43 -35.29 56.29
N ASP A 62 -22.23 -35.82 57.20
CA ASP A 62 -23.68 -35.97 57.18
C ASP A 62 -24.41 -34.73 57.73
N ASP A 63 -25.64 -34.56 57.24
CA ASP A 63 -26.79 -33.79 57.71
C ASP A 63 -26.73 -32.27 58.00
N GLY A 64 -27.69 -31.54 57.39
CA GLY A 64 -28.06 -30.18 57.81
C GLY A 64 -28.84 -29.35 56.78
N VAL A 65 -30.17 -29.41 56.86
CA VAL A 65 -31.18 -28.57 56.19
C VAL A 65 -30.82 -27.09 56.04
N GLY A 66 -31.07 -26.54 54.83
CA GLY A 66 -31.65 -25.21 54.64
C GLY A 66 -30.73 -23.99 54.74
N GLY A 67 -30.29 -23.46 53.59
CA GLY A 67 -29.66 -22.14 53.55
C GLY A 67 -29.26 -21.72 52.14
N THR A 68 -30.14 -20.98 51.49
CA THR A 68 -29.99 -20.27 50.20
C THR A 68 -28.54 -19.99 49.76
N SER A 69 -27.98 -20.84 48.88
CA SER A 69 -26.84 -20.42 48.07
C SER A 69 -27.37 -19.55 46.93
N SER A 70 -27.36 -18.23 47.16
CA SER A 70 -27.63 -17.21 46.15
C SER A 70 -26.52 -17.25 45.09
N GLN A 71 -26.61 -18.22 44.20
CA GLN A 71 -25.73 -18.34 43.05
C GLN A 71 -26.41 -17.65 41.88
N ARG A 72 -26.14 -16.35 41.70
CA ARG A 72 -25.90 -15.67 40.41
C ARG A 72 -25.90 -14.14 40.56
N PRO A 73 -24.74 -13.52 40.32
CA PRO A 73 -24.70 -12.29 39.53
C PRO A 73 -23.71 -12.48 38.36
N MET A 74 -23.91 -13.50 37.54
CA MET A 74 -23.00 -13.79 36.41
C MET A 74 -23.43 -13.15 35.08
N GLU A 75 -24.71 -12.78 34.92
CA GLU A 75 -25.23 -12.26 33.64
C GLU A 75 -25.03 -10.76 33.47
N ALA A 76 -25.18 -9.97 34.55
CA ALA A 76 -25.01 -8.52 34.50
C ALA A 76 -23.56 -8.09 34.16
N LYS A 77 -22.55 -8.87 34.59
CA LYS A 77 -21.15 -8.63 34.24
C LYS A 77 -20.87 -8.89 32.76
N LYS A 78 -21.46 -9.94 32.17
CA LYS A 78 -21.30 -10.25 30.74
C LYS A 78 -21.99 -9.22 29.84
N ALA A 79 -23.18 -8.74 30.21
CA ALA A 79 -23.91 -7.73 29.44
C ALA A 79 -23.18 -6.37 29.42
N LYS A 80 -22.64 -5.92 30.56
CA LYS A 80 -21.85 -4.67 30.63
C LYS A 80 -20.53 -4.75 29.86
N LEU A 81 -19.89 -5.93 29.82
CA LEU A 81 -18.66 -6.14 29.06
C LEU A 81 -18.91 -6.16 27.55
N LYS A 82 -19.97 -6.83 27.08
CA LYS A 82 -20.37 -6.83 25.66
C LYS A 82 -20.65 -5.41 25.14
N LYS A 83 -21.43 -4.62 25.88
CA LYS A 83 -21.75 -3.24 25.49
C LYS A 83 -20.51 -2.34 25.38
N LYS A 84 -19.53 -2.48 26.29
CA LYS A 84 -18.25 -1.73 26.21
C LYS A 84 -17.39 -2.12 25.00
N ASN A 85 -17.36 -3.40 24.63
CA ASN A 85 -16.64 -3.85 23.45
C ASN A 85 -17.30 -3.35 22.15
N GLU A 86 -18.63 -3.33 22.11
CA GLU A 86 -19.41 -2.83 20.97
C GLU A 86 -19.20 -1.32 20.76
N ASP A 87 -19.26 -0.52 21.85
CA ASP A 87 -18.97 0.91 21.81
C ASP A 87 -17.53 1.22 21.37
N GLN A 88 -16.55 0.41 21.79
CA GLN A 88 -15.17 0.55 21.32
C GLN A 88 -15.03 0.20 19.84
N PHE A 89 -15.62 -0.92 19.41
CA PHE A 89 -15.59 -1.35 18.01
C PHE A 89 -16.21 -0.30 17.09
N CYS A 90 -17.37 0.26 17.45
CA CYS A 90 -17.99 1.36 16.71
C CYS A 90 -17.07 2.60 16.61
N LYS A 91 -16.37 2.96 17.69
CA LYS A 91 -15.40 4.09 17.65
C LYS A 91 -14.24 3.83 16.70
N TYR A 92 -13.68 2.63 16.74
CA TYR A 92 -12.60 2.24 15.81
C TYR A 92 -13.07 2.25 14.37
N PHE A 93 -14.24 1.67 14.11
CA PHE A 93 -14.82 1.60 12.77
C PHE A 93 -15.13 2.98 12.21
N ASN A 94 -15.73 3.88 13.01
CA ASN A 94 -15.99 5.25 12.59
C ASN A 94 -14.71 6.03 12.31
N THR A 95 -13.66 5.82 13.12
CA THR A 95 -12.35 6.44 12.87
C THR A 95 -11.72 5.93 11.59
N LEU A 96 -11.86 4.63 11.31
CA LEU A 96 -11.35 4.00 10.10
C LEU A 96 -12.10 4.51 8.86
N ASN A 97 -13.43 4.60 8.91
CA ASN A 97 -14.24 5.16 7.83
C ASN A 97 -13.88 6.62 7.57
N ALA A 98 -13.80 7.45 8.61
CA ALA A 98 -13.42 8.86 8.45
C ALA A 98 -12.02 9.03 7.81
N LYS A 99 -11.07 8.14 8.14
CA LYS A 99 -9.76 8.12 7.49
C LYS A 99 -9.85 7.61 6.05
N SER A 100 -10.70 6.62 5.78
CA SER A 100 -10.94 6.11 4.43
C SER A 100 -11.54 7.19 3.53
N ASP A 101 -12.55 7.92 4.00
CA ASP A 101 -13.17 9.04 3.29
C ASP A 101 -12.14 10.12 2.97
N SER A 102 -11.29 10.46 3.96
CA SER A 102 -10.19 11.41 3.78
C SER A 102 -9.19 10.98 2.70
N ILE A 103 -8.89 9.68 2.59
CA ILE A 103 -8.02 9.15 1.52
C ILE A 103 -8.69 9.31 0.16
N VAL A 104 -9.98 8.98 0.05
CA VAL A 104 -10.74 9.14 -1.20
C VAL A 104 -10.75 10.60 -1.64
N ASP A 105 -11.02 11.53 -0.72
CA ASP A 105 -10.99 12.97 -1.00
C ASP A 105 -9.61 13.45 -1.46
N LEU A 106 -8.55 12.96 -0.83
CA LEU A 106 -7.18 13.29 -1.22
C LEU A 106 -6.85 12.78 -2.62
N LEU A 107 -7.26 11.55 -2.94
CA LEU A 107 -7.05 10.94 -4.25
C LEU A 107 -7.81 11.70 -5.34
N GLN A 108 -9.06 12.07 -5.09
CA GLN A 108 -9.86 12.87 -6.02
C GLN A 108 -9.20 14.23 -6.28
N LYS A 109 -8.77 14.93 -5.22
CA LYS A 109 -8.05 16.22 -5.37
C LYS A 109 -6.73 16.07 -6.12
N ALA A 110 -6.01 14.96 -5.90
CA ALA A 110 -4.77 14.69 -6.61
C ALA A 110 -5.01 14.47 -8.11
N GLU A 111 -6.07 13.74 -8.47
CA GLU A 111 -6.49 13.53 -9.86
C GLU A 111 -6.87 14.85 -10.54
N GLU A 112 -7.72 15.66 -9.88
CA GLU A 112 -8.12 16.98 -10.39
C GLU A 112 -6.90 17.89 -10.62
N CYS A 113 -5.98 17.94 -9.66
CA CYS A 113 -4.74 18.71 -9.77
C CYS A 113 -3.87 18.25 -10.94
N GLN A 114 -3.70 16.93 -11.09
CA GLN A 114 -2.93 16.35 -12.19
C GLN A 114 -3.56 16.67 -13.55
N SER A 115 -4.88 16.55 -13.66
CA SER A 115 -5.63 16.87 -14.88
C SER A 115 -5.44 18.34 -15.28
N VAL A 116 -5.61 19.27 -14.34
CA VAL A 116 -5.40 20.71 -14.56
C VAL A 116 -3.94 20.99 -14.98
N GLN A 117 -2.98 20.34 -14.33
CA GLN A 117 -1.56 20.49 -14.67
C GLN A 117 -1.25 20.04 -16.10
N LEU A 118 -1.78 18.89 -16.52
CA LEU A 118 -1.61 18.37 -17.88
C LEU A 118 -2.27 19.29 -18.91
N GLN A 119 -3.47 19.80 -18.62
CA GLN A 119 -4.16 20.74 -19.49
C GLN A 119 -3.36 22.04 -19.66
N LEU A 120 -2.81 22.57 -18.57
CA LEU A 120 -1.98 23.78 -18.60
C LEU A 120 -0.71 23.56 -19.44
N GLN A 121 0.00 22.43 -19.26
CA GLN A 121 1.17 22.11 -20.08
C GLN A 121 0.82 22.01 -21.56
N LYS A 122 -0.30 21.38 -21.91
CA LYS A 122 -0.76 21.29 -23.29
C LYS A 122 -1.03 22.68 -23.87
N GLN A 123 -1.74 23.54 -23.14
CA GLN A 123 -2.02 24.91 -23.58
C GLN A 123 -0.73 25.73 -23.75
N GLN A 124 0.23 25.61 -22.84
CA GLN A 124 1.53 26.28 -22.95
C GLN A 124 2.27 25.85 -24.22
N LEU A 125 2.28 24.55 -24.52
CA LEU A 125 2.90 24.02 -25.73
C LEU A 125 2.20 24.55 -27.00
N ASP A 126 0.88 24.58 -27.01
CA ASP A 126 0.11 25.08 -28.15
C ASP A 126 0.31 26.58 -28.36
N LEU A 127 0.37 27.37 -27.28
CA LEU A 127 0.71 28.80 -27.34
C LEU A 127 2.13 29.02 -27.85
N GLN A 128 3.09 28.20 -27.41
CA GLN A 128 4.47 28.27 -27.90
C GLN A 128 4.54 27.97 -29.40
N LYS A 129 3.88 26.91 -29.87
CA LYS A 129 3.80 26.58 -31.31
C LYS A 129 3.22 27.74 -32.11
N LYS A 130 2.10 28.31 -31.66
CA LYS A 130 1.48 29.48 -32.32
C LYS A 130 2.43 30.68 -32.38
N ARG A 131 3.12 30.98 -31.28
CA ARG A 131 4.13 32.06 -31.23
C ARG A 131 5.28 31.82 -32.21
N ASP A 132 5.75 30.58 -32.33
CA ASP A 132 6.83 30.24 -33.25
C ASP A 132 6.37 30.34 -34.71
N GLU A 133 5.13 29.95 -35.01
CA GLU A 133 4.50 30.18 -36.31
C GLU A 133 4.31 31.68 -36.61
N ASP A 134 3.87 32.48 -35.64
CA ASP A 134 3.73 33.93 -35.78
C ASP A 134 5.08 34.60 -36.06
N ARG A 135 6.14 34.16 -35.37
CA ARG A 135 7.50 34.64 -35.65
C ARG A 135 7.91 34.39 -37.09
N ILE A 136 7.53 33.24 -37.67
CA ILE A 136 7.81 32.94 -39.07
C ILE A 136 7.06 33.90 -40.00
N LEU A 137 5.77 34.14 -39.75
CA LEU A 137 4.93 35.02 -40.57
C LEU A 137 5.32 36.50 -40.47
N MET A 138 5.87 36.93 -39.33
CA MET A 138 6.29 38.31 -39.10
C MET A 138 7.61 38.69 -39.77
N ILE A 139 8.37 37.73 -40.31
CA ILE A 139 9.62 38.05 -41.02
C ILE A 139 9.30 38.87 -42.27
N ASP A 140 9.81 40.09 -42.33
CA ASP A 140 9.71 40.92 -43.53
C ASP A 140 10.64 40.40 -44.62
N LEU A 141 10.05 39.87 -45.69
CA LEU A 141 10.76 39.28 -46.82
C LEU A 141 11.61 40.30 -47.59
N ASN A 142 11.31 41.59 -47.48
CA ASN A 142 12.09 42.64 -48.15
C ASN A 142 13.45 42.86 -47.50
N THR A 143 13.60 42.48 -46.23
CA THR A 143 14.87 42.53 -45.51
C THR A 143 15.84 41.43 -45.95
N LEU A 144 15.37 40.43 -46.70
CA LEU A 144 16.17 39.28 -47.14
C LEU A 144 16.81 39.54 -48.52
N THR A 145 18.10 39.85 -48.54
CA THR A 145 18.84 40.14 -49.79
C THR A 145 18.91 38.95 -50.76
N ASN A 146 18.99 37.71 -50.24
CA ASN A 146 19.14 36.51 -51.07
C ASN A 146 17.79 36.02 -51.63
N PRO A 147 17.61 35.92 -52.96
CA PRO A 147 16.35 35.52 -53.58
C PRO A 147 15.94 34.08 -53.28
N MET A 148 16.90 33.16 -53.11
CA MET A 148 16.61 31.76 -52.78
C MET A 148 16.07 31.63 -51.35
N ILE A 149 16.65 32.37 -50.41
CA ILE A 149 16.19 32.40 -49.02
C ILE A 149 14.80 33.04 -48.95
N ARG A 150 14.58 34.14 -49.69
CA ARG A 150 13.28 34.81 -49.78
C ARG A 150 12.16 33.86 -50.24
N ARG A 151 12.38 33.14 -51.35
CA ARG A 151 11.42 32.16 -51.88
C ARG A 151 11.11 31.03 -50.89
N HIS A 152 12.10 30.58 -50.13
CA HIS A 152 11.88 29.59 -49.07
C HIS A 152 10.91 30.10 -47.99
N TRP A 153 11.10 31.35 -47.54
CA TRP A 153 10.22 31.96 -46.54
C TRP A 153 8.83 32.28 -47.09
N GLU A 154 8.71 32.69 -48.35
CA GLU A 154 7.40 32.83 -49.03
C GLU A 154 6.61 31.52 -48.99
N GLN A 155 7.28 30.39 -49.23
CA GLN A 155 6.65 29.07 -49.15
C GLN A 155 6.24 28.72 -47.72
N ARG A 156 7.07 29.03 -46.71
CA ARG A 156 6.69 28.85 -45.29
C ARG A 156 5.51 29.73 -44.89
N HIS A 157 5.49 30.99 -45.33
CA HIS A 157 4.37 31.91 -45.11
C HIS A 157 3.08 31.33 -45.67
N ALA A 158 3.10 30.90 -46.93
CA ALA A 158 1.94 30.28 -47.56
C ALA A 158 1.50 28.99 -46.83
N HIS A 159 2.44 28.16 -46.37
CA HIS A 159 2.13 26.95 -45.60
C HIS A 159 1.41 27.27 -44.28
N PHE A 160 1.96 28.17 -43.46
CA PHE A 160 1.36 28.50 -42.17
C PHE A 160 0.08 29.35 -42.30
N ALA A 161 -0.03 30.21 -43.31
CA ALA A 161 -1.25 30.94 -43.61
C ALA A 161 -2.40 29.98 -43.97
N ARG A 162 -2.14 28.97 -44.82
CA ARG A 162 -3.14 27.96 -45.19
C ARG A 162 -3.54 27.06 -44.01
N LYS A 163 -2.60 26.72 -43.13
CA LYS A 163 -2.87 25.92 -41.93
C LYS A 163 -3.88 26.59 -40.97
N ARG A 164 -4.05 27.92 -41.06
CA ARG A 164 -4.93 28.72 -40.19
C ARG A 164 -6.34 28.93 -40.75
N ILE A 165 -6.58 28.58 -42.01
CA ILE A 165 -7.90 28.60 -42.67
C ILE A 165 -8.59 27.26 -42.40
#